data_AF-A0A955CTZ4-F1
#
_entry.id   AF-A0A955CTZ4-F1
#
_cell.length_a   1.000
_cell.length_b   1.000
_cell.length_c   1.000
_cell.angle_alpha   90.00
_cell.angle_beta   90.00
_cell.angle_gamma   90.00
#
_symmetry.space_group_name_H-M   'P 1'
#
loop_
_entity.id
_entity.type
_entity.pdbx_description
1 polymer ?
#
loop_
_entity_poly.entity_id
_entity_poly.type
_entity_poly.pdbx_seq_one_letter_code
_entity_poly.pdbx_strand_id
1 'polypeptide(L)'
;MKRSSQPVLTLWDMVERVRGPVAKFRARKKPETKQQSVDHTRKQSRASPSLVRYETMQREMLARYEIRVRKWRQSTSGVAWQVFYADGTVARLIESPKPRGPVSAAVFLHEVGHHAIGFGTYKLRCLEEYHAWMFSLEQMHAWELNITARVEKRVQDSMRYAVAKAVRRGLKRLPTELLPYLPEGVCIESEVPSVEHLVDA
;
A
#
# COMPACT_ATOMS: atom_id res chain seq x y z
N MET A 1 27.64 4.07 44.85
CA MET A 1 27.11 3.11 43.85
C MET A 1 26.31 3.88 42.80
N LYS A 2 26.88 4.18 41.63
CA LYS A 2 26.19 4.88 40.53
C LYS A 2 25.82 3.85 39.46
N ARG A 3 24.51 3.66 39.19
CA ARG A 3 24.02 2.80 38.10
C ARG A 3 24.15 3.56 36.79
N SER A 4 24.93 3.04 35.86
CA SER A 4 24.99 3.49 34.47
C SER A 4 23.70 3.06 33.75
N SER A 5 22.98 4.03 33.19
CA SER A 5 21.86 3.79 32.29
C SER A 5 22.42 3.49 30.90
N GLN A 6 22.16 2.29 30.39
CA GLN A 6 22.48 1.92 29.01
C GLN A 6 21.46 2.56 28.07
N PRO A 7 21.87 3.22 26.97
CA PRO A 7 20.93 3.75 25.98
C PRO A 7 20.26 2.60 25.22
N VAL A 8 18.94 2.60 25.19
CA VAL A 8 18.13 1.71 24.34
C VAL A 8 18.27 2.16 22.89
N LEU A 9 19.00 1.38 22.08
CA LEU A 9 19.02 1.54 20.62
C LEU A 9 17.59 1.38 20.08
N THR A 10 17.14 2.37 19.32
CA THR A 10 15.84 2.32 18.66
C THR A 10 15.98 1.77 17.24
N LEU A 11 14.88 1.28 16.67
CA LEU A 11 14.83 0.80 15.28
C LEU A 11 15.28 1.85 14.25
N TRP A 12 15.33 3.13 14.62
CA TRP A 12 15.83 4.24 13.81
C TRP A 12 17.36 4.29 13.71
N ASP A 13 18.10 3.79 14.72
CA ASP A 13 19.57 3.77 14.73
C ASP A 13 20.16 2.69 13.79
N MET A 14 19.33 1.73 13.35
CA MET A 14 19.75 0.61 12.50
C MET A 14 19.65 0.90 11.00
N VAL A 15 18.96 1.98 10.59
CA VAL A 15 18.68 2.32 9.19
C VAL A 15 19.74 3.25 8.57
N GLU A 16 20.60 3.89 9.35
CA GLU A 16 21.58 4.85 8.80
C GLU A 16 22.95 4.26 8.42
N ARG A 17 23.14 2.94 8.56
CA ARG A 17 24.48 2.33 8.44
C ARG A 17 24.88 1.81 7.06
N VAL A 18 24.26 2.32 5.99
CA VAL A 18 24.72 2.08 4.60
C VAL A 18 24.95 3.41 3.90
N ARG A 19 25.93 4.18 4.41
CA ARG A 19 26.61 5.21 3.61
C ARG A 19 28.11 4.94 3.70
N GLY A 20 28.56 4.07 2.80
CA GLY A 20 29.99 3.88 2.56
C GLY A 20 30.64 5.17 2.06
N PRO A 21 31.97 5.33 2.24
CA PRO A 21 32.69 6.52 1.83
C PRO A 21 32.60 6.71 0.31
N VAL A 22 32.14 7.90 -0.09
CA VAL A 22 32.03 8.31 -1.49
C VAL A 22 33.44 8.46 -2.06
N ALA A 23 33.82 7.59 -2.99
CA ALA A 23 35.04 7.71 -3.76
C ALA A 23 35.03 9.03 -4.55
N LYS A 24 36.08 9.85 -4.37
CA LYS A 24 36.29 11.10 -5.09
C LYS A 24 36.49 10.80 -6.58
N PHE A 25 35.47 11.04 -7.40
CA PHE A 25 35.61 11.01 -8.86
C PHE A 25 36.49 12.19 -9.31
N ARG A 26 37.67 11.86 -9.84
CA ARG A 26 38.54 12.80 -10.56
C ARG A 26 37.81 13.33 -11.80
N ALA A 27 37.79 14.65 -11.95
CA ALA A 27 37.25 15.34 -13.11
C ALA A 27 37.93 14.88 -14.40
N ARG A 28 37.15 14.24 -15.30
CA ARG A 28 37.57 13.95 -16.67
C ARG A 28 37.30 15.18 -17.54
N LYS A 29 38.31 15.52 -18.35
CA LYS A 29 38.32 16.65 -19.30
C LYS A 29 37.13 16.60 -20.27
N LYS A 30 36.57 17.79 -20.48
CA LYS A 30 35.48 18.15 -21.39
C LYS A 30 35.97 18.06 -22.86
N PRO A 31 35.38 17.24 -23.74
CA PRO A 31 35.54 17.41 -25.17
C PRO A 31 34.55 18.45 -25.70
N GLU A 32 35.02 19.24 -26.65
CA GLU A 32 34.37 20.38 -27.28
C GLU A 32 33.07 20.03 -28.02
N THR A 33 32.12 20.94 -27.88
CA THR A 33 30.78 20.93 -28.45
C THR A 33 30.83 21.15 -29.97
N LYS A 34 30.58 20.11 -30.77
CA LYS A 34 30.06 20.29 -32.13
C LYS A 34 28.55 20.47 -32.06
N GLN A 35 28.09 21.68 -32.34
CA GLN A 35 26.69 22.02 -32.57
C GLN A 35 26.21 21.28 -33.83
N GLN A 36 25.45 20.21 -33.62
CA GLN A 36 24.53 19.70 -34.63
C GLN A 36 23.12 19.96 -34.11
N SER A 37 22.43 20.90 -34.74
CA SER A 37 21.01 21.16 -34.60
C SER A 37 20.24 19.96 -35.15
N VAL A 38 20.07 18.92 -34.34
CA VAL A 38 19.06 17.89 -34.57
C VAL A 38 17.74 18.41 -34.03
N ASP A 39 16.86 18.73 -34.97
CA ASP A 39 15.45 19.02 -34.77
C ASP A 39 14.80 17.86 -33.98
N HIS A 40 14.71 18.04 -32.66
CA HIS A 40 14.04 17.11 -31.76
C HIS A 40 12.53 17.34 -31.83
N THR A 41 11.92 16.98 -32.96
CA THR A 41 10.50 16.67 -33.00
C THR A 41 10.28 15.45 -32.11
N ARG A 42 10.05 15.72 -30.82
CA ARG A 42 9.80 14.77 -29.75
C ARG A 42 8.57 13.96 -30.13
N LYS A 43 8.81 12.82 -30.79
CA LYS A 43 7.81 11.81 -31.15
C LYS A 43 7.05 11.46 -29.87
N GLN A 44 5.89 12.05 -29.68
CA GLN A 44 4.98 11.73 -28.58
C GLN A 44 4.57 10.28 -28.79
N SER A 45 5.28 9.35 -28.14
CA SER A 45 4.87 7.95 -28.13
C SER A 45 3.49 7.91 -27.49
N ARG A 46 2.47 7.61 -28.30
CA ARG A 46 1.10 7.43 -27.83
C ARG A 46 1.14 6.44 -26.66
N ALA A 47 0.64 6.86 -25.50
CA ALA A 47 0.59 6.02 -24.32
C ALA A 47 -0.11 4.69 -24.67
N SER A 48 0.39 3.57 -24.13
CA SER A 48 -0.24 2.28 -24.38
C SER A 48 -1.67 2.29 -23.83
N PRO A 49 -2.62 1.59 -24.48
CA PRO A 49 -4.01 1.53 -24.00
C PRO A 49 -4.13 1.09 -22.53
N SER A 50 -3.23 0.19 -22.07
CA SER A 50 -3.18 -0.25 -20.68
C SER A 50 -2.78 0.89 -19.71
N LEU A 51 -1.82 1.73 -20.08
CA LEU A 51 -1.42 2.87 -19.25
C LEU A 51 -2.56 3.89 -19.12
N VAL A 52 -3.29 4.13 -20.20
CA VAL A 52 -4.48 5.00 -20.20
C VAL A 52 -5.55 4.47 -19.25
N ARG A 53 -5.78 3.15 -19.21
CA ARG A 53 -6.72 2.55 -18.23
C ARG A 53 -6.27 2.78 -16.79
N TYR A 54 -4.99 2.55 -16.47
CA TYR A 54 -4.46 2.80 -15.13
C TYR A 54 -4.58 4.27 -14.72
N GLU A 55 -4.28 5.20 -15.62
CA GLU A 55 -4.39 6.64 -15.35
C GLU A 55 -5.84 7.08 -15.17
N THR A 56 -6.76 6.52 -15.97
CA THR A 56 -8.20 6.76 -15.85
C THR A 56 -8.71 6.26 -14.51
N MET A 57 -8.47 4.98 -14.20
CA MET A 57 -8.83 4.39 -12.90
C MET A 57 -8.27 5.21 -11.74
N GLN A 58 -7.00 5.61 -11.80
CA GLN A 58 -6.36 6.41 -10.76
C GLN A 58 -7.12 7.73 -10.54
N ARG A 59 -7.43 8.47 -11.61
CA ARG A 59 -8.13 9.77 -11.51
C ARG A 59 -9.54 9.59 -10.94
N GLU A 60 -10.28 8.61 -11.45
CA GLU A 60 -11.66 8.35 -11.03
C GLU A 60 -11.74 7.91 -9.57
N MET A 61 -10.83 7.04 -9.11
CA MET A 61 -10.79 6.61 -7.72
C MET A 61 -10.40 7.74 -6.76
N LEU A 62 -9.40 8.56 -7.12
CA LEU A 62 -9.03 9.71 -6.29
C LEU A 62 -10.17 10.72 -6.19
N ALA A 63 -10.87 10.99 -7.30
CA ALA A 63 -12.00 11.91 -7.32
C ALA A 63 -13.18 11.37 -6.50
N ARG A 64 -13.58 10.11 -6.74
CA ARG A 64 -14.74 9.47 -6.09
C ARG A 64 -14.65 9.48 -4.56
N TYR A 65 -13.46 9.25 -4.02
CA TYR A 65 -13.24 9.18 -2.57
C TYR A 65 -12.59 10.44 -1.99
N GLU A 66 -12.48 11.50 -2.80
CA GLU A 66 -11.90 12.80 -2.42
C GLU A 66 -10.49 12.67 -1.82
N ILE A 67 -9.69 11.76 -2.38
CA ILE A 67 -8.35 11.43 -1.89
C ILE A 67 -7.32 12.30 -2.60
N ARG A 68 -6.38 12.83 -1.82
CA ARG A 68 -5.21 13.54 -2.35
C ARG A 68 -3.95 12.69 -2.16
N VAL A 69 -3.18 12.57 -3.23
CA VAL A 69 -1.89 11.90 -3.16
C VAL A 69 -0.85 12.87 -2.61
N ARG A 70 -0.27 12.52 -1.46
CA ARG A 70 0.81 13.32 -0.85
C ARG A 70 2.16 13.03 -1.51
N LYS A 71 2.43 11.75 -1.82
CA LYS A 71 3.69 11.30 -2.41
C LYS A 71 3.51 10.02 -3.21
N TRP A 72 4.10 9.97 -4.39
CA TRP A 72 4.29 8.74 -5.14
C TRP A 72 5.53 8.00 -4.64
N ARG A 73 5.37 6.77 -4.16
CA ARG A 73 6.47 5.93 -3.67
C ARG A 73 7.15 5.18 -4.80
N GLN A 74 8.44 4.92 -4.64
CA GLN A 74 9.18 3.99 -5.50
C GLN A 74 9.03 2.53 -5.03
N SER A 75 8.76 2.33 -3.74
CA SER A 75 8.48 1.01 -3.16
C SER A 75 7.07 0.52 -3.50
N THR A 76 6.86 -0.79 -3.44
CA THR A 76 5.55 -1.43 -3.64
C THR A 76 4.71 -1.47 -2.36
N SER A 77 4.78 -0.42 -1.56
CA SER A 77 4.01 -0.25 -0.32
C SER A 77 3.37 1.14 -0.31
N GLY A 78 2.22 1.26 0.35
CA GLY A 78 1.58 2.54 0.58
C GLY A 78 1.21 2.76 2.03
N VAL A 79 0.55 3.90 2.26
CA VAL A 79 -0.11 4.25 3.52
C VAL A 79 -1.24 5.22 3.22
N ALA A 80 -2.36 5.03 3.88
CA ALA A 80 -3.52 5.90 3.86
C ALA A 80 -3.76 6.50 5.26
N TRP A 81 -4.14 7.77 5.32
CA TRP A 81 -4.51 8.43 6.58
C TRP A 81 -5.43 9.62 6.36
N GLN A 82 -6.03 10.09 7.45
CA GLN A 82 -6.89 11.27 7.49
C GLN A 82 -6.28 12.34 8.41
N VAL A 83 -6.47 13.61 8.05
CA VAL A 83 -6.14 14.75 8.90
C VAL A 83 -7.43 15.50 9.20
N PHE A 84 -7.76 15.60 10.48
CA PHE A 84 -8.93 16.34 10.98
C PHE A 84 -8.47 17.75 11.37
N TYR A 85 -9.13 18.76 10.82
CA TYR A 85 -8.85 20.16 11.14
C TYR A 85 -9.85 20.69 12.16
N ALA A 86 -9.49 21.79 12.83
CA ALA A 86 -10.33 22.40 13.86
C ALA A 86 -11.66 22.95 13.32
N ASP A 87 -11.73 23.25 12.02
CA ASP A 87 -12.95 23.68 11.33
C ASP A 87 -13.88 22.50 10.96
N GLY A 88 -13.55 21.28 11.39
CA GLY A 88 -14.31 20.07 11.12
C GLY A 88 -14.05 19.46 9.74
N THR A 89 -13.22 20.09 8.90
CA THR A 89 -12.87 19.51 7.60
C THR A 89 -11.91 18.33 7.76
N VAL A 90 -11.96 17.40 6.80
CA VAL A 90 -11.11 16.21 6.78
C VAL A 90 -10.35 16.13 5.47
N ALA A 91 -9.02 16.10 5.54
CA ALA A 91 -8.19 15.77 4.38
C ALA A 91 -7.89 14.28 4.33
N ARG A 92 -8.29 13.62 3.24
CA ARG A 92 -8.01 12.22 2.94
C ARG A 92 -6.74 12.10 2.13
N LEU A 93 -5.71 11.46 2.68
CA LEU A 93 -4.37 11.44 2.11
C LEU A 93 -3.88 10.01 1.89
N ILE A 94 -3.09 9.82 0.83
CA ILE A 94 -2.33 8.59 0.59
C ILE A 94 -0.89 8.88 0.17
N GLU A 95 0.00 7.94 0.47
CA GLU A 95 1.23 7.72 -0.27
C GLU A 95 1.20 6.30 -0.85
N SER A 96 1.52 6.15 -2.12
CA SER A 96 1.40 4.86 -2.80
C SER A 96 2.31 4.81 -4.02
N PRO A 97 2.74 3.63 -4.53
CA PRO A 97 3.31 3.53 -5.87
C PRO A 97 2.31 4.04 -6.92
N LYS A 98 2.82 4.76 -7.94
CA LYS A 98 1.96 5.19 -9.06
C LYS A 98 1.48 3.94 -9.85
N PRO A 99 0.17 3.79 -10.12
CA PRO A 99 -0.37 2.73 -10.97
C PRO A 99 0.27 2.78 -12.36
N ARG A 100 1.10 1.79 -12.66
CA ARG A 100 1.78 1.62 -13.96
C ARG A 100 1.77 0.17 -14.43
N GLY A 101 1.26 -0.73 -13.59
CA GLY A 101 1.12 -2.15 -13.84
C GLY A 101 0.30 -2.81 -12.73
N PRO A 102 0.01 -4.12 -12.85
CA PRO A 102 -0.92 -4.83 -11.96
C PRO A 102 -0.62 -4.67 -10.47
N VAL A 103 0.63 -4.88 -10.06
CA VAL A 103 1.01 -4.84 -8.64
C VAL A 103 0.91 -3.42 -8.06
N SER A 104 1.36 -2.39 -8.79
CA SER A 104 1.25 -1.02 -8.28
C SER A 104 -0.19 -0.51 -8.29
N ALA A 105 -1.01 -0.96 -9.25
CA ALA A 105 -2.44 -0.70 -9.24
C ALA A 105 -3.14 -1.34 -8.03
N ALA A 106 -2.84 -2.60 -7.72
CA ALA A 106 -3.41 -3.30 -6.57
C ALA A 106 -3.06 -2.62 -5.24
N VAL A 107 -1.80 -2.21 -5.04
CA VAL A 107 -1.39 -1.47 -3.84
C VAL A 107 -2.07 -0.11 -3.77
N PHE A 108 -2.13 0.63 -4.88
CA PHE A 108 -2.84 1.91 -4.93
C PHE A 108 -4.32 1.76 -4.57
N LEU A 109 -5.01 0.79 -5.17
CA LEU A 109 -6.41 0.52 -4.89
C LEU A 109 -6.65 0.03 -3.45
N HIS A 110 -5.68 -0.64 -2.82
CA HIS A 110 -5.72 -0.99 -1.41
C HIS A 110 -5.68 0.25 -0.50
N GLU A 111 -4.81 1.24 -0.81
CA GLU A 111 -4.80 2.52 -0.08
C GLU A 111 -6.11 3.31 -0.26
N VAL A 112 -6.69 3.26 -1.46
CA VAL A 112 -8.04 3.81 -1.72
C VAL A 112 -9.08 3.04 -0.91
N GLY A 113 -8.95 1.71 -0.83
CA GLY A 113 -9.82 0.81 -0.08
C GLY A 113 -9.94 1.20 1.39
N HIS A 114 -8.85 1.58 2.05
CA HIS A 114 -8.91 2.08 3.43
C HIS A 114 -9.81 3.31 3.59
N HIS A 115 -9.80 4.24 2.64
CA HIS A 115 -10.72 5.38 2.66
C HIS A 115 -12.15 4.97 2.27
N ALA A 116 -12.30 4.06 1.32
CA ALA A 116 -13.59 3.61 0.81
C ALA A 116 -14.42 2.86 1.85
N ILE A 117 -13.79 1.95 2.62
CA ILE A 117 -14.45 1.20 3.70
C ILE A 117 -14.57 2.03 4.99
N GLY A 118 -13.80 3.11 5.11
CA GLY A 118 -13.69 3.93 6.31
C GLY A 118 -12.70 3.36 7.33
N PHE A 119 -11.88 4.24 7.93
CA PHE A 119 -10.96 3.86 9.00
C PHE A 119 -11.73 3.54 10.29
N GLY A 120 -11.38 2.44 10.94
CA GLY A 120 -11.99 2.03 12.20
C GLY A 120 -13.36 1.37 12.04
N THR A 121 -13.85 1.19 10.80
CA THR A 121 -15.08 0.44 10.51
C THR A 121 -15.01 -0.98 11.05
N TYR A 122 -13.84 -1.62 10.95
CA TYR A 122 -13.61 -2.95 11.48
C TYR A 122 -12.75 -2.88 12.76
N LYS A 123 -13.24 -3.48 13.84
CA LYS A 123 -12.54 -3.52 15.13
C LYS A 123 -11.16 -4.20 15.04
N LEU A 124 -11.06 -5.26 14.24
CA LEU A 124 -9.81 -6.00 14.05
C LEU A 124 -9.03 -5.40 12.87
N ARG A 125 -7.82 -4.88 13.13
CA ARG A 125 -6.98 -4.32 12.06
C ARG A 125 -6.71 -5.32 10.94
N CYS A 126 -6.49 -6.60 11.23
CA CYS A 126 -6.30 -7.60 10.17
C CYS A 126 -7.54 -7.81 9.30
N LEU A 127 -8.75 -7.59 9.84
CA LEU A 127 -9.99 -7.64 9.07
C LEU A 127 -10.18 -6.37 8.22
N GLU A 128 -9.80 -5.20 8.75
CA GLU A 128 -9.76 -3.96 7.96
C GLU A 128 -8.83 -4.09 6.74
N GLU A 129 -7.64 -4.67 6.94
CA GLU A 129 -6.69 -4.98 5.85
C GLU A 129 -7.30 -5.92 4.81
N TYR A 130 -8.04 -6.95 5.25
CA TYR A 130 -8.74 -7.88 4.36
C TYR A 130 -9.74 -7.15 3.47
N HIS A 131 -10.63 -6.36 4.06
CA HIS A 131 -11.63 -5.64 3.28
C HIS A 131 -11.02 -4.59 2.36
N ALA A 132 -9.92 -3.92 2.76
CA ALA A 132 -9.19 -3.03 1.88
C ALA A 132 -8.57 -3.77 0.67
N TRP A 133 -8.07 -5.00 0.87
CA TRP A 133 -7.59 -5.85 -0.23
C TRP A 133 -8.73 -6.39 -1.11
N MET A 134 -9.87 -6.78 -0.54
CA MET A 134 -11.03 -7.23 -1.33
C MET A 134 -11.56 -6.12 -2.21
N PHE A 135 -11.72 -4.91 -1.65
CA PHE A 135 -12.02 -3.71 -2.42
C PHE A 135 -11.04 -3.52 -3.58
N SER A 136 -9.73 -3.69 -3.33
CA SER A 136 -8.72 -3.56 -4.37
C SER A 136 -8.92 -4.54 -5.53
N LEU A 137 -9.16 -5.82 -5.23
CA LEU A 137 -9.39 -6.86 -6.23
C LEU A 137 -10.70 -6.63 -6.99
N GLU A 138 -11.79 -6.28 -6.30
CA GLU A 138 -13.07 -5.92 -6.91
C GLU A 138 -12.91 -4.76 -7.89
N GLN A 139 -12.18 -3.71 -7.51
CA GLN A 139 -11.90 -2.59 -8.39
C GLN A 139 -10.99 -2.99 -9.56
N MET A 140 -10.01 -3.86 -9.35
CA MET A 140 -9.22 -4.39 -10.47
C MET A 140 -10.10 -5.14 -11.47
N HIS A 141 -11.07 -5.94 -11.02
CA HIS A 141 -12.05 -6.58 -11.89
C HIS A 141 -12.94 -5.56 -12.60
N ALA A 142 -13.52 -4.60 -11.88
CA ALA A 142 -14.42 -3.58 -12.43
C ALA A 142 -13.76 -2.70 -13.49
N TRP A 143 -12.45 -2.45 -13.36
CA TRP A 143 -11.66 -1.69 -14.32
C TRP A 143 -10.99 -2.55 -15.41
N GLU A 144 -11.33 -3.85 -15.46
CA GLU A 144 -10.75 -4.82 -16.40
C GLU A 144 -9.21 -4.81 -16.39
N LEU A 145 -8.64 -4.70 -15.19
CA LEU A 145 -7.21 -4.75 -14.96
C LEU A 145 -6.79 -6.19 -14.72
N ASN A 146 -5.66 -6.58 -15.33
CA ASN A 146 -5.14 -7.93 -15.16
C ASN A 146 -4.72 -8.20 -13.70
N ILE A 147 -5.31 -9.22 -13.08
CA ILE A 147 -4.88 -9.76 -11.79
C ILE A 147 -3.92 -10.91 -12.06
N THR A 148 -2.63 -10.61 -11.90
CA THR A 148 -1.56 -11.59 -12.14
C THR A 148 -1.27 -12.42 -10.90
N ALA A 149 -0.61 -13.57 -11.04
CA ALA A 149 -0.10 -14.35 -9.90
C ALA A 149 0.77 -13.53 -8.92
N ARG A 150 1.45 -12.47 -9.38
CA ARG A 150 2.20 -11.55 -8.52
C ARG A 150 1.30 -10.68 -7.64
N VAL A 151 0.12 -10.31 -8.12
CA VAL A 151 -0.89 -9.57 -7.34
C VAL A 151 -1.47 -10.50 -6.28
N GLU A 152 -1.89 -11.71 -6.67
CA GLU A 152 -2.43 -12.71 -5.74
C GLU A 152 -1.44 -13.03 -4.62
N LYS A 153 -0.17 -13.31 -4.99
CA LYS A 153 0.90 -13.53 -4.02
C LYS A 153 1.06 -12.34 -3.08
N ARG A 154 1.00 -11.10 -3.60
CA ARG A 154 1.14 -9.89 -2.78
C ARG A 154 0.02 -9.77 -1.76
N VAL A 155 -1.22 -10.02 -2.16
CA VAL A 155 -2.39 -10.04 -1.26
C VAL A 155 -2.19 -11.11 -0.19
N GLN A 156 -1.86 -12.33 -0.59
CA GLN A 156 -1.65 -13.45 0.33
C GLN A 156 -0.54 -13.19 1.34
N ASP A 157 0.62 -12.67 0.89
CA ASP A 157 1.74 -12.30 1.76
C ASP A 157 1.32 -11.21 2.77
N SER A 158 0.58 -10.19 2.30
CA SER A 158 0.11 -9.09 3.16
C SER A 158 -0.87 -9.59 4.23
N MET A 159 -1.81 -10.45 3.84
CA MET A 159 -2.81 -11.00 4.75
C MET A 159 -2.18 -11.94 5.78
N ARG A 160 -1.27 -12.84 5.36
CA ARG A 160 -0.50 -13.68 6.28
C ARG A 160 0.28 -12.84 7.29
N TYR A 161 0.92 -11.75 6.83
CA TYR A 161 1.62 -10.85 7.72
C TYR A 161 0.67 -10.15 8.72
N ALA A 162 -0.47 -9.64 8.25
CA ALA A 162 -1.46 -8.97 9.10
C ALA A 162 -2.02 -9.90 10.18
N VAL A 163 -2.39 -11.13 9.80
CA VAL A 163 -2.88 -12.15 10.73
C VAL A 163 -1.78 -12.56 11.71
N ALA A 164 -0.59 -12.93 11.23
CA ALA A 164 0.54 -13.29 12.10
C ALA A 164 0.87 -12.16 13.11
N LYS A 165 0.75 -10.90 12.70
CA LYS A 165 0.94 -9.75 13.58
C LYS A 165 -0.18 -9.63 14.63
N ALA A 166 -1.42 -9.90 14.26
CA ALA A 166 -2.54 -9.90 15.20
C ALA A 166 -2.40 -11.04 16.23
N VAL A 167 -2.03 -12.25 15.80
CA VAL A 167 -1.77 -13.40 16.67
C VAL A 167 -0.67 -13.08 17.69
N ARG A 168 0.48 -12.55 17.24
CA ARG A 168 1.58 -12.15 18.15
C ARG A 168 1.17 -11.06 19.16
N ARG A 169 0.09 -10.32 18.89
CA ARG A 169 -0.48 -9.31 19.78
C ARG A 169 -1.58 -9.85 20.69
N GLY A 170 -1.79 -11.17 20.71
CA GLY A 170 -2.73 -11.83 21.62
C GLY A 170 -4.15 -11.97 21.07
N LEU A 171 -4.34 -11.95 19.75
CA LEU A 171 -5.65 -12.26 19.16
C LEU A 171 -6.06 -13.70 19.52
N LYS A 172 -7.22 -13.85 20.18
CA LYS A 172 -7.74 -15.15 20.64
C LYS A 172 -8.76 -15.80 19.72
N ARG A 173 -9.42 -14.99 18.87
CA ARG A 173 -10.46 -15.43 17.94
C ARG A 173 -10.19 -14.81 16.59
N LEU A 174 -10.31 -15.60 15.53
CA LEU A 174 -10.07 -15.17 14.17
C LEU A 174 -11.36 -15.31 13.35
N PRO A 175 -11.81 -14.23 12.69
CA PRO A 175 -12.91 -14.30 11.72
C PRO A 175 -12.66 -15.38 10.66
N THR A 176 -13.76 -16.00 10.21
CA THR A 176 -13.72 -17.15 9.30
C THR A 176 -12.99 -16.83 7.99
N GLU A 177 -13.18 -15.61 7.47
CA GLU A 177 -12.56 -15.10 6.24
C GLU A 177 -11.04 -15.03 6.32
N LEU A 178 -10.50 -14.93 7.54
CA LEU A 178 -9.06 -14.81 7.78
C LEU A 178 -8.38 -16.16 8.05
N LEU A 179 -9.14 -17.25 8.24
CA LEU A 179 -8.60 -18.60 8.47
C LEU A 179 -7.58 -19.05 7.41
N PRO A 180 -7.78 -18.78 6.10
CA PRO A 180 -6.80 -19.18 5.07
C PRO A 180 -5.41 -18.54 5.21
N TYR A 181 -5.28 -17.48 6.03
CA TYR A 181 -4.03 -16.74 6.23
C TYR A 181 -3.38 -17.01 7.59
N LEU A 182 -3.90 -17.97 8.36
CA LEU A 182 -3.32 -18.35 9.64
C LEU A 182 -1.90 -18.92 9.44
N PRO A 183 -0.91 -18.57 10.30
CA PRO A 183 0.40 -19.18 10.25
C PRO A 183 0.34 -20.68 10.53
N GLU A 184 1.22 -21.44 9.90
CA GLU A 184 1.35 -22.88 10.17
C GLU A 184 1.67 -23.14 11.65
N GLY A 185 1.04 -24.17 12.23
CA GLY A 185 1.25 -24.57 13.62
C GLY A 185 0.58 -23.67 14.67
N VAL A 186 -0.18 -22.65 14.27
CA VAL A 186 -0.97 -21.82 15.19
C VAL A 186 -2.39 -22.36 15.29
N CYS A 187 -2.89 -22.58 16.51
CA CYS A 187 -4.27 -22.96 16.77
C CYS A 187 -5.01 -21.77 17.42
N ILE A 188 -6.08 -21.28 16.79
CA ILE A 188 -6.93 -20.19 17.27
C ILE A 188 -8.39 -20.57 17.04
N GLU A 189 -9.28 -20.19 17.96
CA GLU A 189 -10.72 -20.38 17.81
C GLU A 189 -11.24 -19.58 16.60
N SER A 190 -12.00 -20.22 15.72
CA SER A 190 -12.73 -19.53 14.66
C SER A 190 -13.94 -18.81 15.26
N GLU A 191 -14.18 -17.58 14.84
CA GLU A 191 -15.45 -16.90 15.11
C GLU A 191 -16.43 -17.33 14.02
N VAL A 192 -17.35 -18.23 14.37
CA VAL A 192 -18.50 -18.54 13.54
C VAL A 192 -19.50 -17.39 13.73
N PRO A 193 -19.91 -16.67 12.68
CA PRO A 193 -20.97 -15.68 12.84
C PRO A 193 -22.24 -16.38 13.33
N SER A 194 -22.68 -16.06 14.55
CA SER A 194 -23.95 -16.54 15.08
C SER A 194 -25.08 -16.09 14.15
N VAL A 195 -25.76 -17.05 13.51
CA VAL A 195 -26.80 -16.82 12.48
C VAL A 195 -28.12 -16.29 13.07
N GLU A 196 -28.10 -15.62 14.21
CA GLU A 196 -29.33 -15.38 15.00
C GLU A 196 -30.17 -14.15 14.59
N HIS A 197 -29.86 -13.39 13.54
CA HIS A 197 -30.61 -12.14 13.23
C HIS A 197 -31.14 -12.04 11.78
N LEU A 198 -31.46 -13.17 11.13
CA LEU A 198 -32.10 -13.20 9.80
C LEU A 198 -33.46 -13.92 9.82
N VAL A 199 -34.27 -13.60 10.83
CA VAL A 199 -35.73 -13.83 10.83
C VAL A 199 -36.37 -12.59 11.43
N ASP A 200 -36.82 -11.69 10.55
CA ASP A 200 -38.01 -10.83 10.68
C ASP A 200 -37.87 -9.62 9.74
N ALA A 201 -38.31 -9.81 8.48
CA ALA A 201 -38.85 -8.77 7.60
C ALA A 201 -39.66 -9.42 6.46
#